data_AF-A0A256ZHP1-F1
#
_entry.id   AF-A0A256ZHP1-F1
#
_cell.length_a   1.000
_cell.length_b   1.000
_cell.length_c   1.000
_cell.angle_alpha   90.00
_cell.angle_beta   90.00
_cell.angle_gamma   90.00
#
_symmetry.space_group_name_H-M   'P 1'
#
loop_
_entity.id
_entity.type
_entity.pdbx_description
1 polymer ?
#
loop_
_entity_poly.entity_id
_entity_poly.type
_entity_poly.pdbx_seq_one_letter_code
_entity_poly.pdbx_strand_id
1 'polypeptide(L)'
;MERRNKVLRAGRPYPDSLEGRRVVLVDDGIAAGYTMSAALRFVRAKKASETIIAVPTGSLGSVLRLARACDLLICLNVRPGPFFAVADAYERWRDLTDEDVLRALRAK
;
A
#
# COMPACT_ATOMS: atom_id res chain seq x y z
N MET A 1 -9.89 -3.53 12.95
CA MET A 1 -8.54 -3.88 12.40
C MET A 1 -8.12 -5.30 12.79
N GLU A 2 -8.17 -5.65 14.08
CA GLU A 2 -7.68 -6.94 14.61
C GLU A 2 -8.36 -8.17 14.02
N ARG A 3 -9.70 -8.17 13.94
CA ARG A 3 -10.48 -9.25 13.28
C ARG A 3 -9.97 -9.52 11.86
N ARG A 4 -9.86 -8.45 11.05
CA ARG A 4 -9.47 -8.54 9.63
C ARG A 4 -8.03 -9.04 9.48
N ASN A 5 -7.11 -8.55 10.32
CA ASN A 5 -5.74 -9.07 10.35
C ASN A 5 -5.67 -10.56 10.69
N LYS A 6 -6.45 -11.03 11.68
CA LYS A 6 -6.49 -12.45 12.06
C LYS A 6 -6.93 -13.33 10.89
N VAL A 7 -7.97 -12.91 10.17
CA VAL A 7 -8.51 -13.60 8.99
C VAL A 7 -7.51 -13.59 7.83
N LEU A 8 -7.09 -12.41 7.37
CA LEU A 8 -6.27 -12.28 6.15
C LEU A 8 -4.86 -12.85 6.31
N ARG A 9 -4.30 -12.82 7.53
CA ARG A 9 -2.99 -13.43 7.81
C ARG A 9 -3.06 -14.91 8.09
N ALA A 10 -4.27 -15.49 8.21
CA ALA A 10 -4.49 -16.88 8.60
C ALA A 10 -3.72 -17.27 9.88
N GLY A 11 -3.76 -16.39 10.89
CA GLY A 11 -3.04 -16.59 12.16
C GLY A 11 -1.52 -16.35 12.11
N ARG A 12 -0.93 -16.07 10.94
CA ARG A 12 0.51 -15.78 10.85
C ARG A 12 0.86 -14.46 11.52
N PRO A 13 1.78 -14.43 12.50
CA PRO A 13 2.21 -13.19 13.13
C PRO A 13 2.92 -12.29 12.11
N TYR A 14 3.04 -11.00 12.41
CA TYR A 14 4.00 -10.16 11.68
C TYR A 14 5.42 -10.67 11.93
N PRO A 15 6.34 -10.57 10.97
CA PRO A 15 7.74 -10.86 11.23
C PRO A 15 8.24 -9.95 12.34
N ASP A 16 9.06 -10.47 13.26
CA ASP A 16 9.60 -9.69 14.38
C ASP A 16 10.48 -8.55 13.87
N SER A 17 11.27 -8.82 12.83
CA SER A 17 12.15 -7.88 12.13
C SER A 17 12.05 -8.02 10.61
N LEU A 18 12.30 -6.91 9.92
CA LEU A 18 12.48 -6.79 8.46
C LEU A 18 13.92 -6.34 8.13
N GLU A 19 14.85 -6.48 9.07
CA GLU A 19 16.27 -6.13 8.88
C GLU A 19 16.88 -6.84 7.68
N GLY A 20 17.60 -6.07 6.86
CA GLY A 20 18.18 -6.54 5.59
C GLY A 20 17.15 -6.83 4.48
N ARG A 21 15.85 -6.60 4.70
CA ARG A 21 14.79 -6.79 3.69
C ARG A 21 14.46 -5.46 3.03
N ARG A 22 14.41 -5.49 1.69
CA ARG A 22 13.74 -4.47 0.88
C ARG A 22 12.24 -4.76 0.88
N VAL A 23 11.42 -3.75 1.15
CA VAL A 23 9.97 -3.89 1.30
C VAL A 23 9.27 -3.05 0.25
N VAL A 24 8.43 -3.69 -0.55
CA VAL A 24 7.54 -3.01 -1.51
C VAL A 24 6.15 -2.92 -0.90
N LEU A 25 5.67 -1.70 -0.71
CA LEU A 25 4.32 -1.37 -0.29
C LEU A 25 3.48 -1.09 -1.53
N VAL A 26 2.40 -1.84 -1.69
CA VAL A 26 1.52 -1.80 -2.86
C VAL A 26 0.10 -1.45 -2.42
N ASP A 27 -0.61 -0.68 -3.24
CA ASP A 27 -2.03 -0.38 -3.07
C ASP A 27 -2.67 -0.10 -4.45
N ASP A 28 -3.99 0.01 -4.51
CA ASP A 28 -4.72 0.37 -5.73
C ASP A 28 -4.51 1.85 -6.15
N GLY A 29 -4.14 2.71 -5.21
CA GLY A 29 -3.74 4.08 -5.52
C GLY A 29 -3.49 4.93 -4.29
N ILE A 30 -3.07 6.18 -4.54
CA ILE A 30 -2.77 7.14 -3.47
C ILE A 30 -3.71 8.34 -3.59
N ALA A 31 -4.79 8.34 -2.80
CA ALA A 31 -5.63 9.52 -2.60
C ALA A 31 -4.97 10.49 -1.60
N ALA A 32 -5.32 10.43 -0.32
CA ALA A 32 -4.68 11.25 0.72
C ALA A 32 -3.33 10.69 1.19
N GLY A 33 -3.08 9.39 0.98
CA GLY A 33 -1.82 8.72 1.31
C GLY A 33 -1.59 8.44 2.80
N TYR A 34 -2.62 8.53 3.66
CA TYR A 34 -2.49 8.25 5.09
C TYR A 34 -2.21 6.77 5.39
N THR A 35 -2.92 5.85 4.73
CA THR A 35 -2.69 4.40 4.86
C THR A 35 -1.26 4.04 4.50
N MET A 36 -0.77 4.55 3.36
CA MET A 36 0.61 4.34 2.92
C MET A 36 1.63 4.94 3.90
N SER A 37 1.35 6.12 4.46
CA SER A 37 2.21 6.72 5.49
C SER A 37 2.29 5.85 6.75
N ALA A 38 1.18 5.23 7.16
CA ALA A 38 1.16 4.31 8.31
C ALA A 38 1.92 3.02 8.02
N ALA A 39 1.74 2.42 6.84
CA ALA A 39 2.47 1.23 6.41
C ALA A 39 3.98 1.48 6.37
N LEU A 40 4.39 2.63 5.83
CA LEU A 40 5.79 3.05 5.78
C LEU A 40 6.41 3.16 7.19
N ARG A 41 5.72 3.80 8.14
CA ARG A 41 6.18 3.87 9.55
C ARG A 41 6.29 2.48 10.16
N PHE A 42 5.33 1.61 9.89
CA PHE A 42 5.31 0.25 10.43
C PHE A 42 6.53 -0.57 9.96
N VAL A 43 6.84 -0.55 8.65
CA VAL A 43 7.97 -1.34 8.12
C VAL A 43 9.32 -0.75 8.53
N ARG A 44 9.42 0.58 8.66
CA ARG A 44 10.62 1.25 9.19
C ARG A 44 10.86 0.93 10.66
N ALA A 45 9.81 0.90 11.48
CA ALA A 45 9.92 0.48 12.88
C ALA A 45 10.42 -0.98 13.03
N LYS A 46 10.20 -1.81 12.00
CA LYS A 46 10.75 -3.17 11.89
C LYS A 46 12.12 -3.24 11.20
N LYS A 47 12.81 -2.12 11.01
CA LYS A 47 14.15 -2.03 10.43
C LYS A 47 14.25 -2.50 8.97
N ALA A 48 13.21 -2.32 8.15
CA ALA A 48 13.32 -2.53 6.71
C ALA A 48 14.52 -1.73 6.15
N SER A 49 15.36 -2.37 5.34
CA SER A 49 16.59 -1.75 4.80
C SER A 49 16.32 -0.81 3.64
N GLU A 50 15.20 -1.02 2.93
CA GLU A 50 14.71 -0.14 1.87
C GLU A 50 13.19 -0.21 1.83
N THR A 51 12.56 0.92 1.57
CA THR A 51 11.11 1.13 1.53
C THR A 51 10.70 1.70 0.19
N ILE A 52 9.99 0.88 -0.58
CA ILE A 52 9.53 1.20 -1.93
C ILE A 52 8.01 1.29 -1.90
N ILE A 53 7.44 2.33 -2.51
CA ILE A 53 6.00 2.43 -2.75
C ILE A 53 5.76 2.20 -4.24
N ALA A 54 4.85 1.30 -4.59
CA ALA A 54 4.46 1.03 -5.97
C ALA A 54 2.94 1.03 -6.11
N VAL A 55 2.40 1.96 -6.91
CA VAL A 55 0.95 2.10 -7.14
C VAL A 55 0.65 2.43 -8.60
N PRO A 56 -0.53 2.07 -9.12
CA PRO A 56 -0.88 2.39 -10.50
C PRO A 56 -1.33 3.86 -10.67
N THR A 57 -1.91 4.49 -9.66
CA THR A 57 -2.42 5.88 -9.75
C THR A 57 -2.24 6.66 -8.44
N GLY A 58 -2.12 7.99 -8.52
CA GLY A 58 -2.04 8.82 -7.32
C GLY A 58 -2.20 10.31 -7.55
N SER A 59 -2.73 11.01 -6.54
CA SER A 59 -2.75 12.47 -6.50
C SER A 59 -1.34 13.03 -6.43
N LEU A 60 -1.03 14.03 -7.25
CA LEU A 60 0.28 14.69 -7.30
C LEU A 60 0.79 15.11 -5.91
N GLY A 61 -0.05 15.77 -5.10
CA GLY A 61 0.35 16.27 -3.79
C GLY A 61 0.74 15.14 -2.82
N SER A 62 -0.02 14.06 -2.81
CA SER A 62 0.24 12.89 -1.95
C SER A 62 1.44 12.08 -2.42
N VAL A 63 1.60 11.92 -3.74
CA VAL A 63 2.77 11.26 -4.34
C VAL A 63 4.04 12.02 -3.97
N LEU A 64 4.10 13.34 -4.17
CA LEU A 64 5.28 14.15 -3.81
C LEU A 64 5.57 14.13 -2.30
N ARG A 65 4.54 14.12 -1.46
CA ARG A 65 4.70 14.02 0.00
C ARG A 65 5.29 12.67 0.40
N LEU A 66 4.80 11.57 -0.17
CA LEU A 66 5.26 10.22 0.14
C LEU A 66 6.63 9.91 -0.49
N ALA A 67 6.94 10.45 -1.67
CA ALA A 67 8.23 10.31 -2.32
C ALA A 67 9.37 10.87 -1.44
N ARG A 68 9.11 11.93 -0.66
CA ARG A 68 10.07 12.45 0.33
C ARG A 68 10.21 11.58 1.58
N ALA A 69 9.30 10.64 1.79
CA ALA A 69 9.22 9.83 3.00
C ALA A 69 9.66 8.38 2.77
N CYS A 70 9.86 7.92 1.54
CA CYS A 70 10.33 6.57 1.19
C CYS A 70 11.61 6.64 0.35
N ASP A 71 12.23 5.50 0.07
CA ASP A 71 13.48 5.44 -0.69
C ASP A 71 13.21 5.51 -2.21
N LEU A 72 12.09 4.90 -2.65
CA LEU A 72 11.62 4.95 -4.02
C LEU A 72 10.10 4.93 -4.09
N LEU A 73 9.52 5.79 -4.93
CA LEU A 73 8.09 5.78 -5.25
C LEU A 73 7.89 5.63 -6.75
N ILE A 74 7.18 4.57 -7.14
CA ILE A 74 6.76 4.30 -8.52
C ILE A 74 5.24 4.52 -8.61
N CYS A 75 4.83 5.50 -9.40
CA CYS A 75 3.42 5.78 -9.69
C CYS A 75 3.24 5.92 -11.20
N LEU A 76 2.47 5.03 -11.82
CA LEU A 76 2.33 4.99 -13.28
C LEU A 76 1.47 6.13 -13.82
N ASN A 77 0.44 6.54 -13.06
CA ASN A 77 -0.48 7.61 -13.42
C ASN A 77 -0.56 8.66 -12.31
N VAL A 78 0.24 9.72 -12.42
CA VAL A 78 0.20 10.85 -11.48
C VAL A 78 -0.80 11.89 -11.98
N ARG A 79 -1.85 12.15 -11.20
CA ARG A 79 -2.95 13.06 -11.57
C ARG A 79 -2.85 14.40 -10.80
N PRO A 80 -2.74 15.55 -11.49
CA PRO A 80 -2.81 16.86 -10.86
C PRO A 80 -4.27 17.30 -10.63
N GLY A 81 -4.45 18.37 -9.84
CA GLY A 81 -5.74 19.04 -9.65
C GLY A 81 -6.30 18.91 -8.23
N PRO A 82 -7.36 19.67 -7.94
CA PRO A 82 -7.97 19.73 -6.60
C PRO A 82 -8.81 18.49 -6.26
N PHE A 83 -9.24 17.72 -7.27
CA PHE A 83 -10.07 16.53 -7.10
C PHE A 83 -9.33 15.29 -7.60
N PHE A 84 -9.41 14.21 -6.82
CA PHE A 84 -8.84 12.93 -7.17
C PHE A 84 -9.59 11.82 -6.44
N ALA A 85 -9.99 10.79 -7.20
CA ALA A 85 -10.41 9.50 -6.65
C ALA A 85 -9.58 8.39 -7.32
N VAL A 86 -9.23 7.37 -6.52
CA VAL A 86 -8.54 6.18 -7.03
C VAL A 86 -9.42 5.43 -8.02
N ALA A 87 -10.70 5.29 -7.71
CA ALA A 87 -11.69 4.58 -8.51
C ALA A 87 -11.78 5.07 -9.96
N ASP A 88 -11.62 6.37 -10.20
CA ASP A 88 -11.63 6.97 -11.54
C ASP A 88 -10.57 6.40 -12.49
N ALA A 89 -9.50 5.79 -11.98
CA ALA A 89 -8.45 5.20 -12.79
C ALA A 89 -8.81 3.79 -13.29
N TYR A 90 -9.93 3.21 -12.83
CA TYR A 90 -10.33 1.85 -13.12
C TYR A 90 -11.64 1.82 -13.89
N GLU A 91 -11.64 1.21 -15.07
CA GLU A 91 -12.87 0.96 -15.85
C GLU A 91 -13.89 0.13 -15.07
N ARG A 92 -13.39 -0.80 -14.24
CA ARG A 92 -14.21 -1.64 -13.35
C ARG A 92 -13.74 -1.47 -11.92
N TRP A 93 -14.49 -0.68 -11.16
CA TRP A 93 -14.29 -0.53 -9.72
C TRP A 93 -15.31 -1.37 -8.95
N ARG A 94 -14.84 -2.12 -7.95
CA ARG A 94 -15.71 -2.79 -6.97
C ARG A 94 -14.95 -2.97 -5.66
N ASP A 95 -15.70 -3.07 -4.57
CA ASP A 95 -15.13 -3.45 -3.29
C ASP A 95 -14.70 -4.93 -3.30
N LEU A 96 -13.56 -5.21 -2.65
CA LEU A 96 -13.09 -6.57 -2.41
C LEU A 96 -13.62 -7.07 -1.07
N THR A 97 -14.25 -8.25 -1.09
CA THR A 97 -14.65 -8.97 0.11
C THR A 97 -13.42 -9.61 0.78
N ASP A 98 -13.54 -9.98 2.06
CA ASP A 98 -12.50 -10.76 2.73
C ASP A 98 -12.25 -12.10 1.98
N GLU A 99 -13.28 -12.68 1.33
CA GLU A 99 -13.15 -13.90 0.53
C GLU A 99 -12.34 -13.68 -0.76
N ASP A 100 -12.58 -12.58 -1.49
CA ASP A 100 -11.78 -12.21 -2.67
C ASP A 100 -10.28 -12.17 -2.34
N VAL A 101 -9.93 -11.49 -1.24
CA VAL A 101 -8.54 -11.34 -0.79
C VAL A 101 -7.96 -12.68 -0.36
N LEU A 102 -8.71 -13.49 0.39
CA LEU A 102 -8.24 -14.82 0.81
C LEU A 102 -8.00 -15.74 -0.39
N ARG A 103 -8.83 -15.66 -1.42
CA ARG A 103 -8.66 -16.42 -2.66
C ARG A 103 -7.37 -16.02 -3.37
N ALA A 104 -7.10 -14.71 -3.48
CA ALA A 104 -5.85 -14.19 -4.05
C ALA A 104 -4.60 -14.62 -3.25
N LEU A 105 -4.65 -14.57 -1.91
CA LEU A 105 -3.53 -14.95 -1.05
C LEU A 105 -3.23 -16.46 -1.05
N ARG A 106 -4.16 -17.30 -1.53
CA ARG A 106 -3.99 -18.75 -1.66
C ARG A 106 -3.56 -19.18 -3.05
N ALA A 107 -3.75 -18.33 -4.06
CA ALA A 107 -3.28 -18.59 -5.41
C ALA A 107 -1.74 -18.66 -5.40
N LYS A 108 -1.19 -19.76 -5.90
CA LYS A 108 0.25 -19.95 -6.13
C LYS A 108 0.62 -19.48 -7.51
#